data_AF-A0A661VPS0-F1
#
_entry.id   AF-A0A661VPS0-F1
#
_cell.length_a   1.000
_cell.length_b   1.000
_cell.length_c   1.000
_cell.angle_alpha   90.00
_cell.angle_beta   90.00
_cell.angle_gamma   90.00
#
_symmetry.space_group_name_H-M   'P 1'
#
loop_
_entity.id
_entity.type
_entity.pdbx_description
1 polymer ?
#
loop_
_entity_poly.entity_id
_entity_poly.type
_entity_poly.pdbx_seq_one_letter_code
_entity_poly.pdbx_strand_id
1 'polypeptide(L)'
;MDATNLERNLYLTVQLLELEAKVVMALNMMDEAASRNHHIDVKKLSELLRIPIVPTVANRNRGTKELLEAIIAVAEGRAEVGEIQISYGKEIEDEIATLEKLLSTTSLALKYSPRWLAVKLLENDEEVIKKIVGVKA
;
A
#
# COMPACT_ATOMS: atom_id res chain seq x y z
N MET A 1 -10.32 3.37 6.83
CA MET A 1 -10.89 2.02 6.66
C MET A 1 -11.84 1.73 7.80
N ASP A 2 -12.85 0.90 7.59
CA ASP A 2 -13.76 0.41 8.62
C ASP A 2 -13.22 -0.93 9.19
N ALA A 3 -13.06 -0.99 10.51
CA ALA A 3 -12.58 -2.14 11.26
C ALA A 3 -13.54 -3.34 11.22
N THR A 4 -14.83 -3.13 10.98
CA THR A 4 -15.83 -4.21 10.92
C THR A 4 -15.74 -5.05 9.64
N ASN A 5 -15.10 -4.53 8.60
CA ASN A 5 -14.94 -5.20 7.31
C ASN A 5 -13.50 -5.07 6.78
N LEU A 6 -12.56 -5.56 7.59
CA LEU A 6 -11.13 -5.40 7.34
C LEU A 6 -10.68 -6.04 6.02
N GLU A 7 -11.13 -7.26 5.72
CA GLU A 7 -10.75 -8.02 4.52
C GLU A 7 -11.06 -7.25 3.23
N ARG A 8 -12.31 -6.78 3.08
CA ARG A 8 -12.74 -6.01 1.91
C ARG A 8 -11.97 -4.70 1.77
N ASN A 9 -11.72 -4.02 2.89
CA ASN A 9 -11.03 -2.73 2.88
C ASN A 9 -9.52 -2.89 2.58
N LEU A 10 -8.92 -4.02 2.97
CA LEU A 10 -7.49 -4.28 2.75
C LEU A 10 -7.16 -4.43 1.27
N TYR A 11 -8.09 -4.93 0.45
CA TYR A 11 -7.89 -5.05 -1.00
C TYR A 11 -7.48 -3.72 -1.66
N LEU A 12 -8.25 -2.65 -1.43
CA LEU A 12 -7.90 -1.32 -1.96
C LEU A 12 -6.62 -0.77 -1.33
N THR A 13 -6.40 -1.06 -0.04
CA THR A 13 -5.24 -0.55 0.69
C THR A 13 -3.95 -1.14 0.11
N VAL A 14 -3.95 -2.43 -0.17
CA VAL A 14 -2.86 -3.14 -0.86
C VAL A 14 -2.51 -2.45 -2.18
N GLN A 15 -3.50 -2.15 -3.02
CA GLN A 15 -3.26 -1.48 -4.30
C GLN A 15 -2.66 -0.08 -4.14
N LEU A 16 -3.04 0.66 -3.08
CA LEU A 16 -2.45 1.96 -2.77
C LEU A 16 -1.00 1.85 -2.27
N LEU A 17 -0.68 0.76 -1.58
CA LEU A 17 0.67 0.51 -1.07
C LEU A 17 1.63 0.07 -2.17
N GLU A 18 1.13 -0.61 -3.20
CA GLU A 18 1.89 -0.93 -4.42
C GLU A 18 2.30 0.33 -5.22
N LEU A 19 1.61 1.46 -5.03
CA LEU A 19 1.95 2.73 -5.68
C LEU A 19 3.10 3.49 -4.99
N GLU A 20 3.77 2.88 -4.00
CA GLU A 20 4.85 3.47 -3.19
C GLU A 20 4.47 4.84 -2.57
N ALA A 21 3.18 5.05 -2.36
CA ALA A 21 2.69 6.28 -1.76
C ALA A 21 2.97 6.30 -0.24
N LYS A 22 3.18 7.51 0.30
CA LYS A 22 3.19 7.72 1.75
C LYS A 22 1.79 7.53 2.32
N VAL A 23 1.51 6.35 2.88
CA VAL A 23 0.19 6.00 3.43
C VAL A 23 0.20 5.98 4.96
N VAL A 24 -0.84 6.55 5.55
CA VAL A 24 -1.21 6.39 6.97
C VAL A 24 -2.64 5.87 7.02
N MET A 25 -2.88 4.80 7.78
CA MET A 25 -4.20 4.18 7.86
C MET A 25 -4.94 4.63 9.13
N ALA A 26 -6.09 5.27 8.94
CA ALA A 26 -7.08 5.38 10.00
C ALA A 26 -7.97 4.13 10.02
N LEU A 27 -7.85 3.29 11.04
CA LEU A 27 -8.69 2.11 11.24
C LEU A 27 -9.87 2.49 12.13
N ASN A 28 -10.95 2.93 11.50
CA ASN A 28 -12.14 3.50 12.14
C ASN A 28 -13.12 2.42 12.61
N MET A 29 -14.08 2.79 13.47
CA MET A 29 -15.14 1.91 13.98
C MET A 29 -14.62 0.78 14.89
N MET A 30 -13.56 1.05 15.64
CA MET A 30 -12.99 0.09 16.59
C MET A 30 -13.93 -0.31 17.72
N ASP A 31 -14.86 0.58 18.10
CA ASP A 31 -15.91 0.29 19.08
C ASP A 31 -16.96 -0.70 18.55
N GLU A 32 -17.34 -0.57 17.27
CA GLU A 32 -18.24 -1.52 16.62
C GLU A 32 -17.56 -2.86 16.34
N ALA A 33 -16.28 -2.86 15.95
CA ALA A 33 -15.52 -4.11 15.81
C ALA A 33 -15.46 -4.87 17.15
N ALA A 34 -15.18 -4.16 18.25
CA ALA A 34 -15.17 -4.75 19.59
C ALA A 34 -16.55 -5.29 20.02
N SER A 35 -17.64 -4.57 19.72
CA SER A 35 -19.01 -5.04 20.05
C SER A 35 -19.41 -6.28 19.26
N ARG A 36 -18.84 -6.49 18.07
CA ARG A 36 -18.96 -7.72 17.25
C ARG A 36 -17.96 -8.81 17.63
N ASN A 37 -17.25 -8.65 18.76
CA ASN A 37 -16.23 -9.57 19.25
C ASN A 37 -15.02 -9.75 18.31
N HIS A 38 -14.81 -8.81 17.38
CA HIS A 38 -13.63 -8.77 16.53
C HIS A 38 -12.48 -8.09 17.26
N HIS A 39 -11.39 -8.83 17.47
CA HIS A 39 -10.18 -8.33 18.12
C HIS A 39 -9.10 -8.18 17.06
N ILE A 40 -8.79 -6.93 16.72
CA ILE A 40 -7.78 -6.62 15.69
C ILE A 40 -6.48 -6.27 16.40
N ASP A 41 -5.42 -7.02 16.09
CA ASP A 41 -4.06 -6.68 16.50
C ASP A 41 -3.51 -5.60 15.57
N VAL A 42 -3.72 -4.34 15.97
CA VAL A 42 -3.32 -3.16 15.20
C VAL A 42 -1.80 -3.12 15.01
N LYS A 43 -1.03 -3.56 16.00
CA LYS A 43 0.43 -3.56 15.93
C LYS A 43 0.91 -4.56 14.88
N LYS A 44 0.42 -5.80 14.95
CA LYS A 44 0.74 -6.82 13.96
C LYS A 44 0.28 -6.42 12.55
N LEU A 45 -0.89 -5.80 12.41
CA LEU A 45 -1.37 -5.31 11.13
C LEU A 45 -0.46 -4.20 10.57
N SER A 46 0.00 -3.28 11.43
CA SER A 46 0.93 -2.22 11.06
C SER A 46 2.29 -2.78 10.63
N GLU A 47 2.80 -3.81 11.31
CA GLU A 47 4.04 -4.51 10.94
C GLU A 47 3.91 -5.24 9.59
N LEU A 48 2.80 -5.95 9.37
CA LEU A 48 2.52 -6.65 8.11
C LEU A 48 2.37 -5.69 6.93
N LEU A 49 1.69 -4.57 7.15
CA LEU A 49 1.44 -3.59 6.11
C LEU A 49 2.57 -2.54 5.98
N ARG A 50 3.54 -2.56 6.90
CA ARG A 50 4.66 -1.61 6.97
C ARG A 50 4.23 -0.14 6.91
N ILE A 51 3.05 0.16 7.44
CA ILE A 51 2.51 1.51 7.50
C ILE A 51 2.00 1.82 8.90
N PRO A 52 2.00 3.10 9.32
CA PRO A 52 1.35 3.50 10.57
C PRO A 52 -0.16 3.27 10.48
N ILE A 53 -0.71 2.58 11.47
CA ILE A 53 -2.15 2.36 11.62
C ILE A 53 -2.61 2.96 12.94
N VAL A 54 -3.57 3.87 12.86
CA VAL A 54 -4.17 4.53 14.02
C VAL A 54 -5.61 4.04 14.20
N PRO A 55 -5.93 3.37 15.33
CA PRO A 55 -7.29 2.98 15.63
C PRO A 55 -8.12 4.22 15.98
N THR A 56 -9.29 4.38 15.36
CA THR A 56 -10.15 5.55 15.55
C THR A 56 -11.61 5.19 15.80
N VAL A 57 -12.31 6.12 16.44
CA VAL A 57 -13.77 6.15 16.55
C VAL A 57 -14.21 7.56 16.16
N ALA A 58 -14.35 7.79 14.85
CA ALA A 58 -14.44 9.12 14.26
C ALA A 58 -15.64 9.94 14.79
N ASN A 59 -16.80 9.31 14.99
CA ASN A 59 -17.99 9.96 15.54
C ASN A 59 -17.84 10.41 17.00
N ARG A 60 -16.84 9.88 17.73
CA ARG A 60 -16.49 10.28 19.10
C ARG A 60 -15.18 11.07 19.15
N ASN A 61 -14.64 11.44 17.98
CA ASN A 61 -13.38 12.15 17.83
C ASN A 61 -12.19 11.50 18.56
N ARG A 62 -12.19 10.16 18.67
CA ARG A 62 -11.10 9.40 19.30
C ARG A 62 -10.09 8.93 18.26
N GLY A 63 -8.81 9.08 18.55
CA GLY A 63 -7.71 8.71 17.65
C GLY A 63 -7.36 9.79 16.62
N THR A 64 -8.08 10.92 16.59
CA THR A 64 -7.85 12.00 15.62
C THR A 64 -6.52 12.72 15.86
N LYS A 65 -6.14 12.92 17.13
CA LYS A 65 -4.88 13.59 17.48
C LYS A 65 -3.68 12.71 17.09
N GLU A 66 -3.76 11.44 17.45
CA GLU A 66 -2.77 10.41 17.13
C GLU A 66 -2.64 10.22 15.62
N LEU A 67 -3.76 10.30 14.88
CA LEU A 67 -3.77 10.24 13.43
C LEU A 67 -3.04 11.44 12.81
N LEU A 68 -3.30 12.66 13.30
CA LEU A 68 -2.60 13.86 12.84
C LEU A 68 -1.10 13.78 13.12
N GLU A 69 -0.71 13.32 14.31
CA GLU A 69 0.69 13.12 14.67
C GLU A 69 1.38 12.10 13.75
N ALA A 70 0.72 10.99 13.43
CA ALA A 70 1.23 9.99 12.49
C ALA A 70 1.38 10.53 11.06
N ILE A 71 0.41 11.33 10.58
CA ILE A 71 0.47 11.98 9.27
C ILE A 71 1.69 12.92 9.19
N ILE A 72 1.89 13.75 10.22
CA ILE A 72 3.03 14.66 10.28
C ILE A 72 4.34 13.86 10.29
N ALA A 73 4.44 12.81 11.09
CA ALA A 73 5.63 11.97 11.17
C ALA A 73 6.00 11.33 9.81
N VAL A 74 5.02 10.82 9.06
CA VAL A 74 5.26 10.25 7.71
C VAL A 74 5.60 11.33 6.68
N ALA A 75 4.91 12.48 6.74
CA ALA A 75 5.17 13.60 5.84
C ALA A 75 6.62 14.10 5.98
N GLU A 76 7.08 14.26 7.22
CA GLU A 76 8.44 14.70 7.58
C GLU A 76 9.50 13.59 7.47
N GLY A 77 9.10 12.34 7.17
CA GLY A 77 10.03 11.21 7.05
C GLY A 77 10.58 10.69 8.39
N ARG A 78 9.93 11.03 9.51
CA ARG A 78 10.24 10.51 10.85
C ARG A 78 9.68 9.10 11.09
N ALA A 79 8.69 8.69 10.31
CA ALA A 79 8.16 7.34 10.28
C ALA A 79 8.31 6.79 8.87
N GLU A 80 9.00 5.65 8.75
CA GLU A 80 9.16 4.96 7.47
C GLU A 80 7.85 4.24 7.10
N VAL A 81 7.44 4.46 5.85
CA VAL A 81 6.43 3.65 5.17
C VAL A 81 7.22 2.68 4.32
N GLY A 82 7.21 1.40 4.68
CA GLY A 82 8.00 0.40 3.98
C GLY A 82 7.31 -0.08 2.72
N GLU A 83 8.09 -0.60 1.77
CA GLU A 83 7.55 -1.33 0.62
C GLU A 83 6.85 -2.60 1.13
N ILE A 84 5.54 -2.71 0.87
CA ILE A 84 4.87 -4.01 0.90
C ILE A 84 5.28 -4.76 -0.35
N GLN A 85 5.87 -5.93 -0.15
CA GLN A 85 6.10 -6.89 -1.23
C GLN A 85 5.00 -7.95 -1.15
N ILE A 86 3.96 -7.78 -1.97
CA ILE A 86 2.95 -8.82 -2.16
C ILE A 86 3.55 -9.87 -3.08
N SER A 87 3.58 -11.10 -2.60
CA SER A 87 3.97 -12.24 -3.42
C SER A 87 2.75 -12.75 -4.18
N TYR A 88 2.81 -12.73 -5.51
CA TYR A 88 1.76 -13.28 -6.37
C TYR A 88 1.93 -14.78 -6.66
N GLY A 89 2.83 -15.45 -5.92
CA GLY A 89 3.20 -16.84 -6.15
C GLY A 89 4.37 -16.97 -7.11
N LYS A 90 5.06 -18.10 -7.03
CA LYS A 90 6.37 -18.31 -7.66
C LYS A 90 6.38 -18.01 -9.16
N GLU A 91 5.39 -18.52 -9.90
CA GLU A 91 5.31 -18.39 -11.35
C GLU A 91 5.23 -16.91 -11.79
N ILE A 92 4.43 -16.10 -11.10
CA ILE A 92 4.29 -14.68 -11.41
C ILE A 92 5.51 -13.90 -10.94
N GLU A 93 6.08 -14.22 -9.77
CA GLU A 93 7.29 -13.56 -9.27
C GLU A 93 8.50 -13.77 -10.19
N ASP A 94 8.65 -14.95 -10.78
CA ASP A 94 9.74 -15.24 -11.73
C ASP A 94 9.63 -14.36 -13.00
N GLU A 95 8.40 -14.12 -13.48
CA GLU A 95 8.14 -13.21 -14.61
C GLU A 95 8.31 -11.73 -14.21
N ILE A 96 7.83 -11.32 -13.03
CA ILE A 96 8.06 -9.96 -12.49
C ILE A 96 9.56 -9.68 -12.41
N ALA A 97 10.35 -10.59 -11.86
CA ALA A 97 11.80 -10.42 -11.73
C ALA A 97 12.50 -10.32 -13.10
N THR A 98 11.97 -10.99 -14.12
CA THR A 98 12.48 -10.90 -15.49
C THR A 98 12.18 -9.52 -16.09
N LEU A 99 10.94 -9.03 -15.94
CA LEU A 99 10.54 -7.70 -16.41
C LEU A 99 11.25 -6.58 -15.64
N GLU A 100 11.40 -6.70 -14.32
CA GLU A 100 12.12 -5.73 -13.49
C GLU A 100 13.54 -5.47 -14.00
N LYS A 101 14.29 -6.53 -14.36
CA LYS A 101 15.66 -6.41 -14.90
C LYS A 101 15.69 -5.69 -16.25
N LEU A 102 14.68 -5.90 -17.09
CA LEU A 102 14.59 -5.21 -18.38
C LEU A 102 14.21 -3.74 -18.17
N LEU A 103 13.22 -3.49 -17.31
CA LEU A 103 12.67 -2.17 -17.05
C LEU A 103 13.63 -1.29 -16.26
N SER A 104 14.47 -1.84 -15.39
CA SER A 104 15.47 -1.09 -14.62
C SER A 104 16.47 -0.32 -15.51
N THR A 105 16.60 -0.72 -16.78
CA THR A 105 17.47 -0.04 -17.76
C THR A 105 16.77 1.09 -18.54
N THR A 106 15.45 1.22 -18.41
CA THR A 106 14.67 2.25 -19.13
C THR A 106 14.58 3.56 -18.35
N SER A 107 14.42 4.68 -19.05
CA SER A 107 14.25 6.00 -18.44
C SER A 107 13.00 6.13 -17.56
N LEU A 108 12.02 5.24 -17.72
CA LEU A 108 10.81 5.18 -16.89
C LEU A 108 11.10 4.71 -15.45
N ALA A 109 12.17 3.92 -15.25
CA ALA A 109 12.61 3.48 -13.92
C ALA A 109 13.09 4.64 -13.03
N LEU A 110 13.35 5.83 -13.61
CA LEU A 110 13.66 7.04 -12.84
C LEU A 110 12.42 7.67 -12.19
N LYS A 111 11.22 7.37 -12.71
CA LYS A 111 9.97 7.99 -12.28
C LYS A 111 9.04 7.00 -11.56
N TYR A 112 9.11 5.73 -11.90
CA TYR A 112 8.27 4.68 -11.34
C TYR A 112 9.14 3.50 -10.91
N SER A 113 8.68 2.80 -9.89
CA SER A 113 9.28 1.54 -9.46
C SER A 113 9.30 0.51 -10.59
N PRO A 114 10.44 -0.14 -10.87
CA PRO A 114 10.52 -1.22 -11.87
C PRO A 114 9.57 -2.37 -11.58
N ARG A 115 9.36 -2.71 -10.30
CA ARG A 115 8.41 -3.75 -9.88
C ARG A 115 6.98 -3.38 -10.24
N TRP A 116 6.57 -2.17 -9.91
CA TRP A 116 5.23 -1.68 -10.21
C TRP A 116 4.97 -1.66 -11.72
N LEU A 117 5.94 -1.22 -12.52
CA LEU A 117 5.85 -1.27 -13.98
C LEU A 117 5.70 -2.70 -14.51
N ALA A 118 6.46 -3.66 -13.95
CA ALA A 118 6.37 -5.07 -14.31
C ALA A 118 4.98 -5.64 -14.01
N VAL A 119 4.45 -5.39 -12.81
CA VAL A 119 3.09 -5.83 -12.42
C VAL A 119 2.04 -5.25 -13.37
N LYS A 120 2.10 -3.94 -13.67
CA LYS A 120 1.13 -3.30 -14.56
C LYS A 120 1.20 -3.79 -16.00
N LEU A 121 2.39 -4.15 -16.48
CA LEU A 121 2.53 -4.79 -17.79
C LEU A 121 1.88 -6.18 -17.83
N LEU A 122 2.06 -6.98 -16.77
CA LEU A 122 1.42 -8.30 -16.66
C LEU A 122 -0.11 -8.20 -16.56
N GLU A 123 -0.63 -7.12 -15.96
CA GLU A 123 -2.06 -6.78 -15.95
C GLU A 123 -2.58 -6.25 -17.29
N ASN A 124 -1.71 -6.09 -18.29
CA ASN A 124 -2.03 -5.52 -19.60
C ASN A 124 -2.61 -4.09 -19.52
N ASP A 125 -2.06 -3.26 -18.62
CA ASP A 125 -2.46 -1.86 -18.45
C ASP A 125 -2.11 -1.01 -19.69
N GLU A 126 -3.14 -0.53 -20.39
CA GLU A 126 -2.97 0.21 -21.65
C GLU A 126 -2.15 1.51 -21.50
N GLU A 127 -2.27 2.20 -20.36
CA GLU A 127 -1.58 3.48 -20.13
C GLU A 127 -0.09 3.26 -19.90
N VAL A 128 0.27 2.20 -19.17
CA VAL A 128 1.67 1.81 -18.97
C VAL A 128 2.30 1.33 -20.28
N ILE A 129 1.59 0.52 -21.06
CA ILE A 129 2.06 0.04 -22.37
C ILE A 129 2.34 1.23 -23.31
N LYS A 130 1.42 2.20 -23.41
CA LYS A 130 1.62 3.40 -24.24
C LYS A 130 2.86 4.18 -23.81
N LYS A 131 3.10 4.34 -22.50
CA LYS A 131 4.27 5.04 -21.97
C LYS A 131 5.58 4.33 -22.33
N ILE A 132 5.61 3.00 -22.28
CA ILE A 132 6.81 2.23 -22.63
C ILE A 132 7.07 2.25 -24.14
N VAL A 133 6.03 2.05 -24.97
CA VAL A 133 6.16 2.09 -26.44
C VAL A 133 6.53 3.50 -26.93
N GLY A 134 6.11 4.54 -26.22
CA GLY A 134 6.47 5.94 -26.49
C GLY A 134 7.91 6.30 -26.13
N VAL A 135 8.58 5.53 -25.26
CA VAL A 135 10.00 5.68 -24.93
C VAL A 135 10.81 4.92 -25.97
N LYS A 136 11.04 5.54 -27.13
CA LYS A 136 12.04 5.05 -28.07
C LYS A 136 13.43 5.24 -27.45
N ALA A 137 14.23 4.17 -27.52
CA ALA A 137 15.64 4.09 -27.12
C ALA A 137 16.50 5.19 -27.74
#